data_AF-A0A3E1RFP4-F1
#
_entry.id   AF-A0A3E1RFP4-F1
#
_cell.length_a   1.000
_cell.length_b   1.000
_cell.length_c   1.000
_cell.angle_alpha   90.00
_cell.angle_beta   90.00
_cell.angle_gamma   90.00
#
_symmetry.space_group_name_H-M   'P 1'
#
loop_
_entity.id
_entity.type
_entity.pdbx_description
1 polymer ?
#
loop_
_entity_poly.entity_id
_entity_poly.type
_entity_poly.pdbx_seq_one_letter_code
_entity_poly.pdbx_strand_id
1 'polypeptide(L)'
;MSDALGRPKQARTAVRCTEVFLLQPFKIPLSVLVVIYTPALDVLLIRRADTDDTVFWQSVTGSKDALEHSFAETAMREVLEETGIDCSEGSPLHSGLQDWELENVYNIYPRWLHRYAPGTVFNTERVFGLQVPAGTLVTLSPREHTHYQWLPFVDAAAQCYSPSNAEAILMLPRFAGALGKGQSA
;
A
#
# COMPACT_ATOMS: atom_id res chain seq x y z
N MET A 1 -63.11 28.49 -43.45
CA MET A 1 -62.51 27.20 -43.80
C MET A 1 -61.06 27.23 -43.34
N SER A 2 -60.69 26.27 -42.48
CA SER A 2 -59.35 25.89 -41.96
C SER A 2 -58.49 26.98 -41.32
N ASP A 3 -58.30 26.94 -40.00
CA ASP A 3 -57.31 26.12 -39.27
C ASP A 3 -55.85 26.44 -39.64
N ALA A 4 -55.12 27.08 -38.72
CA ALA A 4 -54.05 26.40 -37.96
C ALA A 4 -53.35 27.40 -37.02
N LEU A 5 -53.43 27.11 -35.73
CA LEU A 5 -52.71 27.75 -34.63
C LEU A 5 -51.19 27.58 -34.78
N GLY A 6 -50.45 28.68 -34.67
CA GLY A 6 -48.99 28.66 -34.55
C GLY A 6 -48.50 29.50 -33.37
N ARG A 7 -48.58 28.96 -32.14
CA ARG A 7 -47.74 29.43 -31.01
C ARG A 7 -46.46 28.59 -30.97
N PRO A 8 -45.26 29.19 -30.92
CA PRO A 8 -44.15 28.55 -30.25
C PRO A 8 -44.21 28.84 -28.75
N LYS A 9 -44.28 27.76 -27.98
CA LYS A 9 -44.22 27.69 -26.52
C LYS A 9 -42.80 28.06 -26.04
N GLN A 10 -42.72 28.78 -24.93
CA GLN A 10 -41.52 28.78 -24.09
C GLN A 10 -41.14 27.34 -23.72
N ALA A 11 -39.90 26.95 -24.01
CA ALA A 11 -39.23 25.81 -23.40
C ALA A 11 -38.09 26.40 -22.55
N ARG A 12 -38.28 26.51 -21.24
CA ARG A 12 -37.90 25.52 -20.22
C ARG A 12 -36.41 25.17 -20.27
N THR A 13 -35.74 25.67 -19.24
CA THR A 13 -34.49 25.22 -18.63
C THR A 13 -34.12 23.77 -18.93
N ALA A 14 -32.88 23.54 -19.34
CA ALA A 14 -32.18 22.30 -19.12
C ALA A 14 -30.76 22.62 -18.63
N VAL A 15 -30.62 22.70 -17.29
CA VAL A 15 -29.33 22.45 -16.65
C VAL A 15 -29.03 20.98 -16.95
N ARG A 16 -28.04 20.69 -17.79
CA ARG A 16 -27.49 19.34 -17.87
C ARG A 16 -26.38 19.22 -16.84
N CYS A 17 -26.78 18.66 -15.70
CA CYS A 17 -25.89 17.90 -14.84
C CYS A 17 -25.30 16.76 -15.68
N THR A 18 -23.97 16.66 -15.77
CA THR A 18 -23.31 15.43 -16.19
C THR A 18 -22.12 15.22 -15.27
N GLU A 19 -22.39 14.49 -14.20
CA GLU A 19 -21.51 13.53 -13.52
C GLU A 19 -20.01 13.85 -13.53
N VAL A 20 -19.56 14.44 -12.41
CA VAL A 20 -18.19 14.25 -11.95
C VAL A 20 -18.08 12.78 -11.54
N PHE A 21 -17.80 11.89 -12.49
CA PHE A 21 -17.10 10.65 -12.16
C PHE A 21 -15.80 11.10 -11.51
N LEU A 22 -15.69 10.93 -10.19
CA LEU A 22 -14.42 11.08 -9.48
C LEU A 22 -13.48 9.99 -10.01
N LEU A 23 -12.85 10.26 -11.16
CA LEU A 23 -11.72 9.49 -11.63
C LEU A 23 -10.69 9.59 -10.51
N GLN A 24 -10.52 8.48 -9.79
CA GLN A 24 -9.41 8.35 -8.86
C GLN A 24 -8.15 8.71 -9.65
N PRO A 25 -7.35 9.69 -9.19
CA PRO A 25 -6.13 10.06 -9.89
C PRO A 25 -5.24 8.82 -10.04
N PHE A 26 -4.49 8.75 -11.15
CA PHE A 26 -3.58 7.65 -11.38
C PHE A 26 -2.57 7.51 -10.23
N LYS A 27 -2.24 6.27 -9.87
CA LYS A 27 -1.18 5.98 -8.91
C LYS A 27 0.16 6.53 -9.41
N ILE A 28 0.94 7.08 -8.49
CA ILE A 28 2.33 7.43 -8.72
C ILE A 28 3.15 6.12 -8.71
N PRO A 29 4.04 5.87 -9.71
CA PRO A 29 4.86 4.65 -9.79
C PRO A 29 6.06 4.67 -8.82
N LEU A 30 5.84 5.23 -7.64
CA LEU A 30 6.76 5.28 -6.53
C LEU A 30 5.99 4.77 -5.31
N SER A 31 6.52 3.73 -4.68
CA SER A 31 5.83 2.99 -3.63
C SER A 31 6.77 2.65 -2.49
N VAL A 32 6.18 2.17 -1.40
CA VAL A 32 6.88 1.59 -0.26
C VAL A 32 6.52 0.12 -0.13
N LEU A 33 7.46 -0.65 0.40
CA LEU A 33 7.26 -1.99 0.96
C LEU A 33 7.71 -1.93 2.40
N VAL A 34 6.83 -2.24 3.35
CA VAL A 34 7.16 -2.24 4.78
C VAL A 34 7.10 -3.65 5.32
N VAL A 35 8.26 -4.24 5.58
CA VAL A 35 8.39 -5.54 6.25
C VAL A 35 8.20 -5.33 7.75
N ILE A 36 7.02 -5.66 8.28
CA ILE A 36 6.70 -5.55 9.71
C ILE A 36 7.07 -6.87 10.39
N TYR A 37 7.87 -6.80 11.46
CA TYR A 37 8.42 -8.00 12.10
C TYR A 37 8.60 -7.87 13.62
N THR A 38 8.64 -9.01 14.31
CA THR A 38 8.96 -9.09 15.74
C THR A 38 10.47 -9.28 15.98
N PRO A 39 10.99 -9.10 17.20
CA PRO A 39 12.38 -9.45 17.52
C PRO A 39 12.76 -10.92 17.26
N ALA A 40 11.78 -11.83 17.21
CA ALA A 40 11.99 -13.23 16.86
C ALA A 40 12.06 -13.47 15.34
N LEU A 41 11.95 -12.40 14.53
CA LEU A 41 11.87 -12.44 13.07
C LEU A 41 10.61 -13.14 12.55
N ASP A 42 9.52 -13.07 13.32
CA ASP A 42 8.20 -13.37 12.77
C ASP A 42 7.72 -12.16 11.99
N VAL A 43 7.33 -12.35 10.73
CA VAL A 43 6.90 -11.31 9.80
C VAL A 43 5.39 -11.34 9.67
N LEU A 44 4.78 -10.15 9.70
CA LEU A 44 3.36 -9.97 9.41
C LEU A 44 3.14 -10.02 7.89
N LEU A 45 2.30 -10.96 7.47
CA LEU A 45 1.72 -10.96 6.13
C LEU A 45 0.23 -10.63 6.20
N ILE A 46 -0.24 -9.92 5.19
CA ILE A 46 -1.63 -9.56 4.95
C ILE A 46 -2.09 -10.09 3.60
N ARG A 47 -3.32 -10.57 3.52
CA ARG A 47 -3.91 -11.16 2.31
C ARG A 47 -4.78 -10.15 1.59
N ARG A 48 -4.47 -9.86 0.34
CA ARG A 48 -5.26 -8.95 -0.51
C ARG A 48 -6.72 -9.39 -0.62
N ALA A 49 -7.62 -8.42 -0.67
CA ALA A 49 -9.06 -8.63 -0.86
C ALA A 49 -9.48 -8.66 -2.35
N ASP A 50 -8.70 -8.06 -3.26
CA ASP A 50 -9.01 -7.89 -4.68
C ASP A 50 -8.49 -9.04 -5.58
N THR A 51 -8.29 -10.23 -4.98
CA THR A 51 -7.76 -11.41 -5.67
C THR A 51 -8.65 -12.62 -5.41
N ASP A 52 -9.74 -12.71 -6.17
CA ASP A 52 -10.80 -13.73 -5.97
C ASP A 52 -10.29 -15.17 -6.14
N ASP A 53 -9.51 -15.44 -7.20
CA ASP A 53 -9.09 -16.81 -7.58
C ASP A 53 -7.66 -17.16 -7.15
N THR A 54 -6.93 -16.25 -6.52
CA THR A 54 -5.53 -16.47 -6.16
C THR A 54 -5.23 -15.82 -4.83
N VAL A 55 -4.54 -16.55 -3.96
CA VAL A 55 -4.21 -16.05 -2.63
C VAL A 55 -2.93 -15.20 -2.73
N PHE A 56 -3.08 -13.89 -2.58
CA PHE A 56 -1.96 -12.95 -2.58
C PHE A 56 -1.65 -12.52 -1.15
N TRP A 57 -0.64 -13.15 -0.55
CA TRP A 57 -0.02 -12.70 0.69
C TRP A 57 1.14 -11.75 0.38
N GLN A 58 1.23 -10.69 1.17
CA GLN A 58 2.27 -9.68 1.07
C GLN A 58 2.53 -9.02 2.43
N SER A 59 3.62 -8.28 2.54
CA SER A 59 3.79 -7.24 3.54
C SER A 59 2.97 -5.98 3.17
N VAL A 60 3.00 -4.94 3.99
CA VAL A 60 2.33 -3.66 3.69
C VAL A 60 2.98 -3.01 2.47
N THR A 61 2.16 -2.55 1.52
CA THR A 61 2.66 -1.85 0.32
C THR A 61 1.73 -0.72 -0.07
N GLY A 62 2.29 0.39 -0.55
CA GLY A 62 1.44 1.42 -1.13
C GLY A 62 2.18 2.50 -1.88
N SER A 63 1.44 3.23 -2.69
CA SER A 63 2.00 4.27 -3.56
C SER A 63 2.04 5.59 -2.81
N LYS A 64 3.01 6.45 -3.15
CA LYS A 64 2.93 7.86 -2.76
C LYS A 64 1.65 8.47 -3.32
N ASP A 65 0.97 9.30 -2.52
CA ASP A 65 -0.17 10.10 -3.01
C ASP A 65 0.26 11.42 -3.62
N ALA A 66 1.45 11.89 -3.25
CA ALA A 66 2.04 13.13 -3.74
C ALA A 66 3.56 12.95 -3.92
N LEU A 67 4.15 13.60 -4.92
CA LEU A 67 5.58 13.43 -5.24
C LEU A 67 6.48 14.04 -4.16
N GLU A 68 6.00 15.08 -3.50
CA GLU A 68 6.66 15.85 -2.46
C GLU A 68 6.71 15.16 -1.10
N HIS A 69 5.76 14.26 -0.81
CA HIS A 69 5.83 13.46 0.42
C HIS A 69 7.11 12.65 0.43
N SER A 70 7.69 12.39 1.57
CA SER A 70 8.80 11.43 1.73
C SER A 70 8.29 9.99 1.59
N PHE A 71 9.22 9.06 1.37
CA PHE A 71 8.88 7.64 1.46
C PHE A 71 8.54 7.21 2.89
N ALA A 72 9.17 7.81 3.91
CA ALA A 72 8.85 7.51 5.31
C ALA A 72 7.42 7.92 5.68
N GLU A 73 6.96 9.11 5.26
CA GLU A 73 5.56 9.53 5.44
C GLU A 73 4.59 8.57 4.76
N THR A 74 4.93 8.10 3.56
CA THR A 74 4.13 7.10 2.84
C THR A 74 4.10 5.77 3.62
N ALA A 75 5.24 5.27 4.09
CA ALA A 75 5.32 4.05 4.89
C ALA A 75 4.49 4.12 6.17
N MET A 76 4.60 5.21 6.94
CA MET A 76 3.82 5.39 8.16
C MET A 76 2.31 5.42 7.89
N ARG A 77 1.89 6.13 6.82
CA ARG A 77 0.48 6.17 6.41
C ARG A 77 -0.04 4.80 6.03
N GLU A 78 0.65 4.09 5.14
CA GLU A 78 0.22 2.77 4.66
C GLU A 78 0.16 1.74 5.79
N VAL A 79 1.13 1.75 6.70
CA VAL A 79 1.12 0.86 7.88
C VAL A 79 -0.13 1.13 8.73
N LEU A 80 -0.43 2.40 9.01
CA LEU A 80 -1.61 2.77 9.79
C LEU A 80 -2.91 2.40 9.08
N GLU A 81 -3.03 2.70 7.78
CA GLU A 81 -4.24 2.45 6.99
C GLU A 81 -4.50 0.95 6.79
N GLU A 82 -3.48 0.17 6.47
CA GLU A 82 -3.65 -1.25 6.14
C GLU A 82 -3.72 -2.16 7.39
N THR A 83 -3.09 -1.77 8.50
CA THR A 83 -2.92 -2.65 9.68
C THR A 83 -3.35 -2.04 11.01
N GLY A 84 -3.64 -0.74 11.07
CA GLY A 84 -3.96 -0.02 12.30
C GLY A 84 -2.77 0.19 13.25
N ILE A 85 -1.56 -0.21 12.84
CA ILE A 85 -0.34 -0.02 13.63
C ILE A 85 0.14 1.43 13.47
N ASP A 86 0.23 2.15 14.57
CA ASP A 86 0.73 3.53 14.56
C ASP A 86 2.23 3.57 14.80
N CYS A 87 2.99 3.85 13.74
CA CYS A 87 4.43 4.15 13.78
C CYS A 87 4.75 5.60 13.34
N SER A 88 3.76 6.50 13.43
CA SER A 88 3.93 7.92 13.10
C SER A 88 4.95 8.62 14.02
N GLU A 89 5.47 9.78 13.62
CA GLU A 89 6.38 10.58 14.44
C GLU A 89 5.80 10.84 15.84
N GLY A 90 6.57 10.51 16.88
CA GLY A 90 6.14 10.64 18.28
C GLY A 90 5.32 9.45 18.82
N SER A 91 4.92 8.49 17.98
CA SER A 91 4.33 7.22 18.44
C SER A 91 5.39 6.33 19.11
N PRO A 92 4.99 5.40 20.00
CA PRO A 92 5.93 4.46 20.63
C PRO A 92 6.67 3.54 19.64
N LEU A 93 6.14 3.33 18.44
CA LEU A 93 6.72 2.43 17.43
C LEU A 93 7.53 3.17 16.36
N HIS A 94 7.59 4.50 16.41
CA HIS A 94 8.30 5.31 15.42
C HIS A 94 9.77 4.89 15.26
N SER A 95 10.48 4.68 16.37
CA SER A 95 11.89 4.26 16.38
C SER A 95 12.12 2.86 15.81
N GLY A 96 11.06 2.06 15.65
CA GLY A 96 11.11 0.76 15.00
C GLY A 96 11.06 0.82 13.48
N LEU A 97 10.64 1.96 12.89
CA LEU A 97 10.59 2.15 11.44
C LEU A 97 11.98 2.53 10.93
N GLN A 98 12.53 1.72 10.03
CA GLN A 98 13.87 1.89 9.48
C GLN A 98 13.81 1.87 7.95
N ASP A 99 14.35 2.92 7.32
CA ASP A 99 14.68 2.89 5.89
C ASP A 99 15.87 1.96 5.67
N TRP A 100 15.70 0.94 4.83
CA TRP A 100 16.77 -0.01 4.51
C TRP A 100 17.69 0.49 3.40
N GLU A 101 17.42 1.68 2.86
CA GLU A 101 18.13 2.27 1.73
C GLU A 101 18.18 1.37 0.50
N LEU A 102 17.15 0.54 0.36
CA LEU A 102 16.99 -0.43 -0.71
C LEU A 102 15.79 -0.06 -1.58
N GLU A 103 15.98 -0.19 -2.89
CA GLU A 103 14.92 0.01 -3.87
C GLU A 103 14.82 -1.16 -4.84
N ASN A 104 13.58 -1.60 -5.09
CA ASN A 104 13.25 -2.51 -6.15
C ASN A 104 12.68 -1.74 -7.34
N VAL A 105 13.01 -2.13 -8.57
CA VAL A 105 12.38 -1.62 -9.79
C VAL A 105 11.82 -2.80 -10.57
N TYR A 106 10.51 -2.82 -10.79
CA TYR A 106 9.84 -3.95 -11.45
C TYR A 106 8.78 -3.49 -12.44
N ASN A 107 8.46 -4.37 -13.39
CA ASN A 107 7.34 -4.18 -14.31
C ASN A 107 6.03 -4.26 -13.53
N ILE A 108 5.16 -3.27 -13.69
CA ILE A 108 3.83 -3.27 -13.08
C ILE A 108 3.04 -4.43 -13.69
N TYR A 109 2.48 -5.28 -12.83
CA TYR A 109 1.70 -6.44 -13.29
C TYR A 109 0.53 -5.98 -14.17
N PRO A 110 0.23 -6.70 -15.27
CA PRO A 110 -0.82 -6.31 -16.22
C PRO A 110 -2.18 -6.03 -15.57
N ARG A 111 -2.54 -6.78 -14.53
CA ARG A 111 -3.78 -6.61 -13.76
C ARG A 111 -3.90 -5.23 -13.11
N TRP A 112 -2.80 -4.59 -12.73
CA TRP A 112 -2.81 -3.29 -12.04
C TRP A 112 -2.39 -2.10 -12.91
N LEU A 113 -1.96 -2.33 -14.17
CA LEU A 113 -1.56 -1.25 -15.09
C LEU A 113 -2.63 -0.18 -15.27
N HIS A 114 -3.91 -0.55 -15.25
CA HIS A 114 -5.04 0.39 -15.41
C HIS A 114 -5.12 1.45 -14.29
N ARG A 115 -4.43 1.25 -13.17
CA ARG A 115 -4.36 2.22 -12.06
C ARG A 115 -3.29 3.30 -12.28
N TYR A 116 -2.44 3.16 -13.28
CA TYR A 116 -1.33 4.06 -13.57
C TYR A 116 -1.57 4.82 -14.88
N ALA A 117 -0.87 5.93 -15.05
CA ALA A 117 -0.99 6.75 -16.26
C ALA A 117 -0.59 5.95 -17.52
N PRO A 118 -1.19 6.24 -18.70
CA PRO A 118 -0.82 5.57 -19.94
C PRO A 118 0.69 5.64 -20.22
N GLY A 119 1.31 4.49 -20.52
CA GLY A 119 2.74 4.38 -20.77
C GLY A 119 3.60 4.11 -19.53
N THR A 120 3.03 4.18 -18.32
CA THR A 120 3.72 3.76 -17.10
C THR A 120 3.83 2.23 -17.06
N VAL A 121 5.06 1.72 -17.08
CA VAL A 121 5.34 0.27 -17.11
C VAL A 121 6.20 -0.21 -15.93
N PHE A 122 6.93 0.69 -15.27
CA PHE A 122 7.74 0.38 -14.10
C PHE A 122 7.20 1.03 -12.85
N ASN A 123 7.46 0.40 -11.70
CA ASN A 123 7.27 0.97 -10.39
C ASN A 123 8.59 0.84 -9.61
N THR A 124 8.97 1.93 -8.93
CA THR A 124 10.07 1.91 -7.94
C THR A 124 9.46 1.73 -6.54
N GLU A 125 10.00 0.80 -5.78
CA GLU A 125 9.53 0.41 -4.44
C GLU A 125 10.68 0.57 -3.43
N ARG A 126 10.52 1.50 -2.49
CA ARG A 126 11.47 1.75 -1.38
C ARG A 126 11.16 0.81 -0.22
N VAL A 127 12.17 0.12 0.29
CA VAL A 127 11.98 -0.91 1.33
C VAL A 127 12.23 -0.34 2.72
N PHE A 128 11.30 -0.58 3.63
CA PHE A 128 11.39 -0.28 5.05
C PHE A 128 11.23 -1.57 5.86
N GLY A 129 11.85 -1.59 7.04
CA GLY A 129 11.52 -2.54 8.10
C GLY A 129 10.79 -1.80 9.23
N LEU A 130 9.83 -2.46 9.86
CA LEU A 130 9.19 -1.99 11.09
C LEU A 130 9.26 -3.07 12.15
N GLN A 131 10.14 -2.89 13.15
CA GLN A 131 10.18 -3.80 14.29
C GLN A 131 9.09 -3.44 15.30
N VAL A 132 8.26 -4.41 15.68
CA VAL A 132 7.18 -4.24 16.68
C VAL A 132 7.26 -5.29 17.78
N PRO A 133 6.73 -5.02 18.99
CA PRO A 133 6.62 -6.04 20.04
C PRO A 133 5.82 -7.27 19.58
N ALA A 134 6.16 -8.45 20.13
CA ALA A 134 5.32 -9.62 19.95
C ALA A 134 3.92 -9.36 20.53
N GLY A 135 2.87 -9.75 19.80
CA GLY A 135 1.49 -9.52 20.21
C GLY A 135 0.92 -8.13 19.85
N THR A 136 1.62 -7.33 19.04
CA THR A 136 1.05 -6.11 18.47
C THR A 136 -0.28 -6.39 17.78
N LEU A 137 -1.30 -5.62 18.15
CA LEU A 137 -2.65 -5.74 17.58
C LEU A 137 -2.66 -5.30 16.12
N VAL A 138 -3.31 -6.10 15.28
CA VAL A 138 -3.49 -5.84 13.85
C VAL A 138 -4.98 -5.67 13.57
N THR A 139 -5.35 -4.52 13.01
CA THR A 139 -6.70 -4.21 12.53
C THR A 139 -6.63 -3.92 11.04
N LEU A 140 -7.07 -4.87 10.22
CA LEU A 140 -6.97 -4.73 8.77
C LEU A 140 -7.99 -3.74 8.20
N SER A 141 -7.60 -3.01 7.15
CA SER A 141 -8.55 -2.36 6.25
C SER A 141 -9.36 -3.44 5.52
N PRO A 142 -10.67 -3.62 5.82
CA PRO A 142 -11.46 -4.72 5.26
C PRO A 142 -11.76 -4.55 3.77
N ARG A 143 -11.49 -3.35 3.21
CA ARG A 143 -11.60 -3.09 1.77
C ARG A 143 -10.40 -3.60 0.99
N GLU A 144 -9.26 -3.71 1.65
CA GLU A 144 -7.97 -3.98 1.00
C GLU A 144 -7.43 -5.35 1.36
N HIS A 145 -7.72 -5.82 2.58
CA HIS A 145 -7.18 -7.06 3.13
C HIS A 145 -8.24 -7.86 3.88
N THR A 146 -8.13 -9.19 3.80
CA THR A 146 -9.12 -10.12 4.40
C THR A 146 -8.60 -10.89 5.60
N HIS A 147 -7.30 -11.18 5.64
CA HIS A 147 -6.66 -12.01 6.67
C HIS A 147 -5.25 -11.51 6.92
N TYR A 148 -4.73 -11.76 8.12
CA TYR A 148 -3.32 -11.57 8.45
C TYR A 148 -2.76 -12.82 9.12
N GLN A 149 -1.44 -12.97 9.09
CA GLN A 149 -0.72 -14.00 9.84
C GLN A 149 0.69 -13.53 10.18
N TRP A 150 1.20 -14.02 11.31
CA TRP A 150 2.59 -13.89 11.69
C TRP A 150 3.30 -15.22 11.39
N LEU A 151 4.40 -15.18 10.66
CA LEU A 151 5.15 -16.37 10.26
C LEU A 151 6.65 -16.13 10.45
N PRO A 152 7.44 -17.16 10.82
CA PRO A 152 8.90 -17.07 10.75
C PRO A 152 9.35 -16.57 9.37
N PHE A 153 10.34 -15.68 9.32
CA PHE A 153 10.66 -14.95 8.08
C PHE A 153 10.89 -15.84 6.84
N VAL A 154 11.47 -17.04 7.01
CA VAL A 154 11.66 -17.99 5.89
C VAL A 154 10.31 -18.48 5.33
N ASP A 155 9.38 -18.83 6.21
CA ASP A 155 8.04 -19.26 5.83
C ASP A 155 7.22 -18.10 5.25
N ALA A 156 7.40 -16.89 5.81
CA ALA A 156 6.78 -15.68 5.29
C ALA A 156 7.24 -15.37 3.86
N ALA A 157 8.55 -15.45 3.59
CA ALA A 157 9.10 -15.26 2.26
C ALA A 157 8.56 -16.31 1.26
N ALA A 158 8.44 -17.57 1.67
CA ALA A 158 7.89 -18.63 0.85
C ALA A 158 6.39 -18.43 0.54
N GLN A 159 5.66 -17.76 1.43
CA GLN A 159 4.22 -17.51 1.29
C GLN A 159 3.90 -16.27 0.43
N CYS A 160 4.84 -15.32 0.34
CA CYS A 160 4.68 -14.09 -0.43
C CYS A 160 4.48 -14.35 -1.93
N TYR A 161 3.51 -13.63 -2.51
CA TYR A 161 3.26 -13.72 -3.95
C TYR A 161 4.32 -12.98 -4.78
N SER A 162 4.73 -11.78 -4.34
CA SER A 162 5.70 -10.96 -5.08
C SER A 162 7.14 -11.41 -4.78
N PRO A 163 7.97 -11.66 -5.81
CA PRO A 163 9.39 -11.96 -5.62
C PRO A 163 10.15 -10.86 -4.87
N SER A 164 9.87 -9.57 -5.15
CA SER A 164 10.53 -8.44 -4.48
C SER A 164 10.26 -8.43 -2.97
N ASN A 165 9.03 -8.78 -2.58
CA ASN A 165 8.65 -8.89 -1.18
C ASN A 165 9.32 -10.09 -0.51
N ALA A 166 9.34 -11.24 -1.16
CA ALA A 166 10.01 -12.43 -0.64
C ALA A 166 11.51 -12.19 -0.43
N GLU A 167 12.18 -11.55 -1.39
CA GLU A 167 13.59 -11.18 -1.27
C GLU A 167 13.85 -10.20 -0.13
N ALA A 168 13.01 -9.16 0.02
CA ALA A 168 13.09 -8.24 1.16
C ALA A 168 12.98 -8.96 2.50
N ILE A 169 12.03 -9.88 2.63
CA ILE A 169 11.88 -10.69 3.85
C ILE A 169 13.13 -11.56 4.11
N LEU A 170 13.71 -12.18 3.08
CA LEU A 170 14.93 -12.99 3.24
C LEU A 170 16.16 -12.15 3.64
N MET A 171 16.16 -10.84 3.37
CA MET A 171 17.20 -9.93 3.81
C MET A 171 17.01 -9.47 5.27
N LEU A 172 15.84 -9.67 5.87
CA LEU A 172 15.49 -9.19 7.21
C LEU A 172 16.58 -9.45 8.28
N PRO A 173 17.19 -10.65 8.39
CA PRO A 173 18.23 -10.87 9.41
C PRO A 173 19.44 -9.93 9.32
N ARG A 174 19.73 -9.39 8.12
CA ARG A 174 20.84 -8.44 7.91
C ARG A 174 20.53 -7.07 8.52
N PHE A 175 19.26 -6.66 8.49
CA PHE A 175 18.82 -5.35 8.96
C PHE A 175 18.39 -5.37 10.43
N ALA A 176 17.72 -6.44 10.87
CA ALA A 176 17.27 -6.59 12.25
C ALA A 176 18.44 -6.61 13.27
N GLY A 177 19.60 -7.15 12.89
CA GLY A 177 20.79 -7.21 13.73
C GLY A 177 21.43 -5.84 14.03
N ALA A 178 21.09 -4.79 13.27
CA ALA A 178 21.58 -3.43 13.51
C ALA A 178 20.85 -2.72 14.66
N LEU A 179 19.58 -3.05 14.91
CA LEU A 179 18.75 -2.44 15.98
C LEU A 179 19.20 -2.85 17.39
N GLY A 180 19.81 -4.03 17.55
CA GLY A 180 20.29 -4.54 18.84
C GLY A 180 21.61 -3.93 19.33
N LYS A 181 22.33 -3.16 18.50
CA LYS A 181 23.64 -2.58 18.85
C LYS A 181 23.60 -1.10 19.26
N GLY A 182 22.43 -0.46 19.19
CA GLY A 182 22.28 0.99 19.41
C GLY A 182 21.78 1.43 20.79
N GLN A 183 21.52 0.52 21.72
CA GLN A 183 20.92 0.83 23.04
C GLN A 183 21.85 0.52 24.23
N SER A 184 23.15 0.74 24.06
CA SER A 184 24.10 0.81 25.19
C SER A 184 24.92 2.08 25.07
N ALA A 185 24.36 3.16 25.60
CA ALA A 185 25.06 4.38 26.00
C ALA A 185 24.35 4.93 27.26
#